data_AF-A0A936KK69-F1
#
_entry.id   AF-A0A936KK69-F1
#
_cell.length_a   1.000
_cell.length_b   1.000
_cell.length_c   1.000
_cell.angle_alpha   90.00
_cell.angle_beta   90.00
_cell.angle_gamma   90.00
#
_symmetry.space_group_name_H-M   'P 1'
#
loop_
_entity.id
_entity.type
_entity.pdbx_description
1 polymer ?
#
loop_
_entity_poly.entity_id
_entity_poly.type
_entity_poly.pdbx_seq_one_letter_code
_entity_poly.pdbx_strand_id
1 'polypeptide(L)'
;MSVTYEQIEPLIVNRSLEGSRMICSFKTPSGNIVESQATLKRERDIQSQISQRVTRLAATQTRMAVTRTLSQALGGGIFGRTASMIVRTASTPQALGINFSESEKRNAVIEAFEKVQQYFELDNHSGNWKSPDTSTVSSNNPSSLFEKQLKDHPILNRYDKEILARMLVEVANVDGSLGDTEVDFIESFISSDVGNVKSLLHKDPLSEIECEEVSSSVKKTIYMLAWVVALVDYEIEPAEKEKLMEFASMLGLNDSETREMIKISKYYILENAMNEDLNRSELTELAKCLQITNEEAERCLIQYKKRL
;
A
#
# COMPACT_ATOMS: atom_id res chain seq x y z
N MET A 1 -2.20 24.14 20.96
CA MET A 1 -1.14 25.00 20.39
C MET A 1 -1.28 24.95 18.88
N SER A 2 -1.19 26.07 18.17
CA SER A 2 -1.26 26.07 16.70
C SER A 2 0.05 25.54 16.13
N VAL A 3 0.01 24.39 15.45
CA VAL A 3 1.17 23.81 14.78
C VAL A 3 1.47 24.63 13.53
N THR A 4 2.73 25.03 13.34
CA THR A 4 3.17 25.80 12.16
C THR A 4 3.83 24.88 11.14
N TYR A 5 3.81 25.29 9.86
CA TYR A 5 4.40 24.51 8.77
C TYR A 5 5.91 24.29 8.99
N GLU A 6 6.61 25.30 9.50
CA GLU A 6 8.04 25.27 9.76
C GLU A 6 8.41 24.24 10.84
N GLN A 7 7.50 23.91 11.76
CA GLN A 7 7.70 22.90 12.80
C GLN A 7 7.49 21.47 12.30
N ILE A 8 6.70 21.28 11.24
CA ILE A 8 6.37 19.96 10.68
C ILE A 8 7.21 19.62 9.45
N GLU A 9 7.76 20.61 8.76
CA GLU A 9 8.62 20.44 7.58
C GLU A 9 9.70 19.33 7.73
N PRO A 10 10.47 19.26 8.83
CA PRO A 10 11.47 18.19 8.99
C PRO A 10 10.88 16.79 9.19
N LEU A 11 9.59 16.67 9.50
CA LEU A 11 8.90 15.39 9.66
C LEU A 11 8.28 14.89 8.35
N ILE A 12 8.16 15.73 7.32
CA ILE A 12 7.52 15.35 6.06
C ILE A 12 8.46 14.45 5.26
N VAL A 13 8.05 13.20 5.05
CA VAL A 13 8.74 12.23 4.18
C VAL A 13 8.31 12.41 2.73
N ASN A 14 7.00 12.57 2.51
CA ASN A 14 6.42 12.74 1.19
C ASN A 14 5.22 13.69 1.27
N ARG A 15 5.03 14.47 0.21
CA ARG A 15 3.82 15.23 -0.05
C ARG A 15 3.47 15.16 -1.54
N SER A 16 2.27 14.69 -1.86
CA SER A 16 1.74 14.73 -3.23
C SER A 16 0.44 15.53 -3.27
N LEU A 17 0.32 16.37 -4.30
CA LEU A 17 -0.90 17.12 -4.59
C LEU A 17 -1.67 16.37 -5.67
N GLU A 18 -2.87 15.92 -5.35
CA GLU A 18 -3.70 15.13 -6.25
C GLU A 18 -5.11 15.71 -6.30
N GLY A 19 -5.43 16.40 -7.40
CA GLY A 19 -6.68 17.14 -7.53
C GLY A 19 -6.78 18.23 -6.45
N SER A 20 -7.81 18.15 -5.60
CA SER A 20 -8.00 19.04 -4.46
C SER A 20 -7.56 18.43 -3.12
N ARG A 21 -6.74 17.37 -3.12
CA ARG A 21 -6.25 16.72 -1.89
C ARG A 21 -4.74 16.79 -1.80
N MET A 22 -4.25 17.04 -0.59
CA MET A 22 -2.84 16.96 -0.22
C MET A 22 -2.64 15.68 0.58
N ILE A 23 -1.87 14.75 0.04
CA ILE A 23 -1.51 13.49 0.71
C ILE A 23 -0.12 13.69 1.33
N CYS A 24 0.01 13.43 2.62
CA CYS A 24 1.23 13.64 3.39
C CYS A 24 1.64 12.37 4.13
N SER A 25 2.94 12.08 4.12
CA SER A 25 3.55 11.05 4.95
C SER A 25 4.48 11.71 5.95
N PHE A 26 4.27 11.44 7.24
CA PHE A 26 5.06 12.02 8.34
C PHE A 26 5.87 10.95 9.05
N LYS A 27 7.15 11.21 9.28
CA LYS A 27 8.05 10.33 10.05
C LYS A 27 7.91 10.65 11.54
N THR A 28 7.49 9.67 12.34
CA THR A 28 7.50 9.79 13.79
C THR A 28 8.94 9.75 14.31
N PRO A 29 9.20 10.34 15.49
CA PRO A 29 10.50 10.25 16.15
C PRO A 29 10.95 8.81 16.44
N SER A 30 10.02 7.88 16.63
CA SER A 30 10.27 6.43 16.72
C SER A 30 10.65 5.76 15.40
N GLY A 31 10.62 6.49 14.28
CA GLY A 31 10.99 6.00 12.94
C GLY A 31 9.85 5.40 12.13
N ASN A 32 8.64 5.33 12.67
CA ASN A 32 7.45 4.89 11.94
C ASN A 32 6.95 6.00 11.01
N ILE A 33 6.21 5.64 9.95
CA ILE A 33 5.61 6.60 9.03
C ILE A 33 4.10 6.58 9.23
N VAL A 34 3.52 7.75 9.52
CA VAL A 34 2.07 7.92 9.65
C VAL A 34 1.58 8.76 8.48
N GLU A 35 0.54 8.28 7.81
CA GLU A 35 -0.05 8.95 6.66
C GLU A 35 -1.28 9.75 7.08
N SER A 36 -1.47 10.87 6.41
CA SER A 36 -2.65 11.69 6.55
C SER A 36 -2.92 12.46 5.28
N GLN A 37 -4.15 12.91 5.13
CA GLN A 37 -4.58 13.71 4.00
C GLN A 37 -5.46 14.87 4.44
N ALA A 38 -5.38 15.96 3.70
CA ALA A 38 -6.29 17.09 3.84
C ALA A 38 -6.83 17.53 2.49
N THR A 39 -8.07 17.99 2.49
CA THR A 39 -8.74 18.49 1.29
C THR A 39 -8.53 20.00 1.20
N LEU A 40 -7.89 20.44 0.13
CA LEU A 40 -7.79 21.85 -0.25
C LEU A 40 -9.18 22.36 -0.62
N LYS A 41 -9.78 23.19 0.25
CA LYS A 41 -11.11 23.75 0.03
C LYS A 41 -11.06 24.86 -1.03
N ARG A 42 -11.76 24.66 -2.16
CA ARG A 42 -12.41 25.71 -2.95
C ARG A 42 -13.87 25.33 -3.17
N GLU A 43 -14.76 26.31 -3.04
CA GLU A 43 -16.19 26.14 -3.34
C GLU A 43 -16.45 26.06 -4.86
N ARG A 44 -17.28 25.07 -5.20
CA ARG A 44 -18.08 24.84 -6.41
C ARG A 44 -17.51 24.00 -7.56
N ASP A 45 -18.38 23.03 -7.89
CA ASP A 45 -18.60 22.24 -9.10
C ASP A 45 -17.46 21.38 -9.65
N ILE A 46 -17.73 20.07 -9.77
CA ILE A 46 -17.94 19.39 -11.07
C ILE A 46 -18.41 17.96 -10.79
N GLN A 47 -19.69 17.72 -11.05
CA GLN A 47 -20.33 16.41 -11.10
C GLN A 47 -20.38 15.95 -12.56
N SER A 48 -19.41 15.13 -12.99
CA SER A 48 -19.52 14.13 -14.07
C SER A 48 -18.11 13.73 -14.56
N GLN A 49 -17.46 12.77 -13.89
CA GLN A 49 -16.35 11.91 -14.37
C GLN A 49 -15.83 11.06 -13.18
N ILE A 50 -16.71 10.29 -12.53
CA ILE A 50 -16.43 9.76 -11.18
C ILE A 50 -15.83 8.35 -11.15
N SER A 51 -15.94 7.51 -12.18
CA SER A 51 -15.38 6.14 -12.10
C SER A 51 -13.85 6.08 -12.21
N GLN A 52 -13.26 6.66 -13.27
CA GLN A 52 -11.81 6.59 -13.51
C GLN A 52 -10.96 7.40 -12.51
N ARG A 53 -11.55 8.38 -11.83
CA ARG A 53 -10.84 9.21 -10.84
C ARG A 53 -10.82 8.53 -9.47
N VAL A 54 -11.90 7.85 -9.08
CA VAL A 54 -11.98 7.14 -7.80
C VAL A 54 -11.07 5.92 -7.81
N THR A 55 -11.04 5.14 -8.90
CA THR A 55 -10.12 3.99 -9.03
C THR A 55 -8.66 4.43 -8.98
N ARG A 56 -8.30 5.54 -9.65
CA ARG A 56 -6.91 6.03 -9.65
C ARG A 56 -6.44 6.56 -8.28
N LEU A 57 -7.32 7.25 -7.56
CA LEU A 57 -7.01 7.73 -6.20
C LEU A 57 -6.90 6.55 -5.22
N ALA A 58 -7.84 5.60 -5.30
CA ALA A 58 -7.79 4.37 -4.52
C ALA A 58 -6.52 3.56 -4.85
N ALA A 59 -6.15 3.43 -6.13
CA ALA A 59 -4.95 2.71 -6.56
C ALA A 59 -3.68 3.33 -5.99
N THR A 60 -3.58 4.65 -5.98
CA THR A 60 -2.39 5.33 -5.43
C THR A 60 -2.27 5.09 -3.91
N GLN A 61 -3.37 5.23 -3.17
CA GLN A 61 -3.40 4.97 -1.72
C GLN A 61 -3.08 3.50 -1.40
N THR A 62 -3.72 2.59 -2.13
CA THR A 62 -3.50 1.16 -2.00
C THR A 62 -2.07 0.76 -2.35
N ARG A 63 -1.50 1.30 -3.44
CA ARG A 63 -0.09 1.07 -3.81
C ARG A 63 0.85 1.44 -2.66
N MET A 64 0.66 2.59 -2.01
CA MET A 64 1.51 2.98 -0.87
C MET A 64 1.36 2.04 0.33
N ALA A 65 0.13 1.66 0.67
CA ALA A 65 -0.14 0.70 1.76
C ALA A 65 0.50 -0.68 1.46
N VAL A 66 0.31 -1.17 0.23
CA VAL A 66 0.88 -2.43 -0.26
C VAL A 66 2.41 -2.39 -0.24
N THR A 67 3.04 -1.33 -0.77
CA THR A 67 4.49 -1.16 -0.72
C THR A 67 5.01 -1.21 0.70
N ARG A 68 4.34 -0.54 1.65
CA ARG A 68 4.74 -0.55 3.07
C ARG A 68 4.65 -1.95 3.66
N THR A 69 3.54 -2.64 3.44
CA THR A 69 3.32 -4.00 3.93
C THR A 69 4.34 -4.97 3.33
N LEU A 70 4.61 -4.91 2.03
CA LEU A 70 5.60 -5.76 1.37
C LEU A 70 7.01 -5.46 1.85
N SER A 71 7.36 -4.18 2.02
CA SER A 71 8.65 -3.76 2.58
C SER A 71 8.85 -4.34 3.98
N GLN A 72 7.81 -4.30 4.83
CA GLN A 72 7.84 -4.94 6.16
C GLN A 72 7.97 -6.47 6.06
N ALA A 73 7.20 -7.11 5.18
CA ALA A 73 7.18 -8.55 4.98
C ALA A 73 8.54 -9.10 4.49
N LEU A 74 9.18 -8.39 3.56
CA LEU A 74 10.46 -8.78 2.96
C LEU A 74 11.67 -8.36 3.82
N GLY A 75 11.44 -7.72 4.97
CA GLY A 75 12.51 -7.20 5.85
C GLY A 75 13.28 -6.05 5.23
N GLY A 76 12.75 -5.46 4.15
CA GLY A 76 13.20 -4.19 3.59
C GLY A 76 12.72 -3.07 4.47
N GLY A 77 13.41 -2.80 5.58
CA GLY A 77 13.24 -1.51 6.24
C GLY A 77 13.47 -0.40 5.22
N ILE A 78 12.60 0.61 5.20
CA ILE A 78 12.67 1.83 4.35
C ILE A 78 14.04 2.55 4.47
N PHE A 79 14.87 2.14 5.44
CA PHE A 79 16.25 2.58 5.67
C PHE A 79 17.29 2.15 4.62
N GLY A 80 16.99 1.22 3.71
CA GLY A 80 17.97 0.73 2.71
C GLY A 80 18.01 1.48 1.37
N ARG A 81 16.90 2.13 0.95
CA ARG A 81 16.77 2.71 -0.40
C ARG A 81 16.35 4.18 -0.45
N THR A 82 16.13 4.81 0.70
CA THR A 82 15.83 6.27 0.76
C THR A 82 17.06 7.16 0.54
N ALA A 83 18.28 6.61 0.48
CA ALA A 83 19.48 7.37 0.12
C ALA A 83 19.49 7.85 -1.35
N SER A 84 18.72 7.24 -2.25
CA SER A 84 18.62 7.62 -3.67
C SER A 84 17.33 8.36 -4.03
N MET A 85 16.40 8.57 -3.09
CA MET A 85 15.19 9.38 -3.31
C MET A 85 15.34 10.80 -2.74
N ILE A 86 16.57 11.34 -2.79
CA ILE A 86 16.82 12.76 -2.63
C ILE A 86 16.60 13.42 -3.99
N VAL A 87 15.45 14.10 -4.13
CA VAL A 87 15.16 15.14 -5.11
C VAL A 87 15.22 14.70 -6.58
N ARG A 88 14.07 14.23 -7.10
CA ARG A 88 13.59 14.65 -8.43
C ARG A 88 12.12 15.06 -8.34
N THR A 89 11.92 16.25 -7.80
CA THR A 89 10.78 17.09 -8.15
C THR A 89 10.99 17.55 -9.59
N ALA A 90 10.70 16.67 -10.55
CA ALA A 90 10.72 17.02 -11.97
C ALA A 90 9.48 16.43 -12.64
N SER A 91 8.45 17.26 -12.67
CA SER A 91 7.42 17.29 -13.72
C SER A 91 6.68 15.97 -14.01
N THR A 92 5.82 15.55 -13.08
CA THR A 92 4.61 14.81 -13.46
C THR A 92 3.67 15.78 -14.19
N PRO A 93 3.05 15.42 -15.33
CA PRO A 93 2.17 16.31 -16.06
C PRO A 93 1.02 16.74 -15.14
N GLN A 94 0.89 18.05 -14.93
CA GLN A 94 -0.23 18.66 -14.22
C GLN A 94 -1.53 18.12 -14.79
N ALA A 95 -2.26 17.36 -13.97
CA ALA A 95 -3.66 17.06 -14.22
C ALA A 95 -4.41 18.40 -14.23
N LEU A 96 -4.77 18.86 -15.44
CA LEU A 96 -5.80 19.85 -15.74
C LEU A 96 -5.87 21.07 -14.79
N GLY A 97 -5.04 22.08 -15.07
CA GLY A 97 -5.45 23.50 -14.99
C GLY A 97 -5.74 24.14 -13.63
N ILE A 98 -5.51 23.48 -12.49
CA ILE A 98 -5.74 24.09 -11.16
C ILE A 98 -4.41 24.29 -10.45
N ASN A 99 -3.95 25.54 -10.39
CA ASN A 99 -2.78 25.93 -9.61
C ASN A 99 -3.22 26.40 -8.21
N PHE A 100 -2.93 25.60 -7.18
CA PHE A 100 -3.05 26.00 -5.79
C PHE A 100 -1.83 26.82 -5.37
N SER A 101 -2.06 27.87 -4.58
CA SER A 101 -1.00 28.69 -3.98
C SER A 101 -0.17 27.87 -2.98
N GLU A 102 1.09 28.26 -2.80
CA GLU A 102 1.97 27.63 -1.82
C GLU A 102 1.42 27.73 -0.39
N SER A 103 0.70 28.81 -0.06
CA SER A 103 -0.01 28.95 1.21
C SER A 103 -1.14 27.93 1.39
N GLU A 104 -1.93 27.66 0.35
CA GLU A 104 -3.00 26.65 0.41
C GLU A 104 -2.40 25.25 0.62
N LYS A 105 -1.31 24.93 -0.11
CA LYS A 105 -0.59 23.66 0.06
C LYS A 105 -0.04 23.49 1.48
N ARG A 106 0.61 24.52 2.05
CA ARG A 106 1.14 24.48 3.42
C ARG A 106 0.04 24.27 4.46
N ASN A 107 -1.10 24.95 4.31
CA ASN A 107 -2.24 24.80 5.21
C ASN A 107 -2.83 23.38 5.14
N ALA A 108 -2.93 22.78 3.96
CA ALA A 108 -3.38 21.40 3.82
C ALA A 108 -2.41 20.40 4.46
N VAL A 109 -1.09 20.64 4.38
CA VAL A 109 -0.10 19.83 5.11
C VAL A 109 -0.27 19.96 6.63
N ILE A 110 -0.53 21.17 7.15
CA ILE A 110 -0.81 21.39 8.58
C ILE A 110 -2.09 20.64 8.99
N GLU A 111 -3.18 20.77 8.25
CA GLU A 111 -4.44 20.08 8.53
C GLU A 111 -4.27 18.54 8.47
N ALA A 112 -3.47 18.04 7.54
CA ALA A 112 -3.12 16.62 7.49
C ALA A 112 -2.32 16.22 8.74
N PHE A 113 -1.35 17.03 9.16
CA PHE A 113 -0.56 16.75 10.36
C PHE A 113 -1.41 16.76 11.64
N GLU A 114 -2.36 17.68 11.77
CA GLU A 114 -3.25 17.76 12.93
C GLU A 114 -4.03 16.46 13.16
N LYS A 115 -4.45 15.77 12.08
CA LYS A 115 -5.13 14.45 12.18
C LYS A 115 -4.25 13.35 12.77
N VAL A 116 -2.93 13.47 12.62
CA VAL A 116 -1.95 12.48 13.10
C VAL A 116 -1.15 12.98 14.29
N GLN A 117 -1.51 14.14 14.84
CA GLN A 117 -0.80 14.77 15.95
C GLN A 117 -0.69 13.86 17.18
N GLN A 118 -1.65 12.95 17.38
CA GLN A 118 -1.60 11.95 18.46
C GLN A 118 -0.36 11.04 18.46
N TYR A 119 0.36 10.96 17.34
CA TYR A 119 1.62 10.20 17.21
C TYR A 119 2.87 11.06 17.48
N PHE A 120 2.70 12.34 17.81
CA PHE A 120 3.76 13.33 17.97
C PHE A 120 3.54 14.16 19.24
N GLU A 121 4.42 14.02 20.22
CA GLU A 121 4.44 14.83 21.42
C GLU A 121 5.53 15.89 21.32
N LEU A 122 5.19 17.18 21.40
CA LEU A 122 6.19 18.24 21.30
C LEU A 122 6.91 18.38 22.66
N ASP A 123 8.23 18.19 22.66
CA ASP A 123 9.04 18.45 23.85
C ASP A 123 9.20 19.95 24.07
N ASN A 124 8.47 20.48 25.05
CA ASN A 124 8.46 21.90 25.40
C ASN A 124 9.84 22.46 25.79
N HIS A 125 10.84 21.60 26.09
CA HIS A 125 12.19 22.03 26.44
C HIS A 125 13.16 22.08 25.27
N SER A 126 13.00 21.22 24.26
CA SER A 126 13.93 21.13 23.11
C SER A 126 13.34 21.63 21.81
N GLY A 127 12.02 21.87 21.76
CA GLY A 127 11.30 22.22 20.52
C GLY A 127 11.22 21.07 19.52
N ASN A 128 11.66 19.87 19.91
CA ASN A 128 11.67 18.69 19.05
C ASN A 128 10.47 17.79 19.32
N TRP A 129 9.99 17.13 18.28
CA TRP A 129 8.95 16.12 18.42
C TRP A 129 9.53 14.84 19.02
N LYS A 130 8.82 14.26 20.00
CA LYS A 130 9.04 12.96 20.61
C LYS A 130 7.86 12.04 20.30
N SER A 131 8.10 10.74 20.31
CA SER A 131 6.98 9.80 20.28
C SER A 131 6.30 9.79 21.65
N PRO A 132 4.96 9.86 21.70
CA PRO A 132 4.24 9.73 22.96
C PRO A 132 4.63 8.42 23.63
N ASP A 133 4.73 8.42 24.95
CA ASP A 133 5.16 7.28 25.75
C ASP A 133 4.28 6.05 25.44
N THR A 134 4.80 5.14 24.60
CA THR A 134 4.09 4.00 24.01
C THR A 134 3.83 2.84 24.99
N SER A 135 3.67 3.14 26.28
CA SER A 135 3.29 2.15 27.30
C SER A 135 1.78 2.04 27.51
N THR A 136 0.97 2.91 26.89
CA THR A 136 -0.50 2.92 27.09
C THR A 136 -1.34 2.84 25.81
N VAL A 137 -0.74 2.91 24.61
CA VAL A 137 -1.46 2.58 23.37
C VAL A 137 -1.41 1.06 23.17
N SER A 138 -2.12 0.33 24.03
CA SER A 138 -2.56 -1.02 23.70
C SER A 138 -3.37 -0.92 22.42
N SER A 139 -2.78 -1.35 21.29
CA SER A 139 -3.45 -1.50 20.01
C SER A 139 -4.51 -2.61 20.13
N ASN A 140 -5.63 -2.29 20.78
CA ASN A 140 -6.81 -3.13 20.87
C ASN A 140 -7.67 -3.05 19.59
N ASN A 141 -7.19 -2.37 18.55
CA ASN A 141 -7.84 -2.39 17.25
C ASN A 141 -7.71 -3.82 16.69
N PRO A 142 -8.84 -4.50 16.37
CA PRO A 142 -8.79 -5.82 15.79
C PRO A 142 -8.00 -5.75 14.48
N SER A 143 -6.86 -6.44 14.37
CA SER A 143 -6.10 -6.50 13.11
C SER A 143 -6.96 -7.09 12.00
N SER A 144 -6.75 -6.67 10.75
CA SER A 144 -7.40 -7.33 9.61
C SER A 144 -6.97 -8.79 9.50
N LEU A 145 -7.76 -9.63 8.81
CA LEU A 145 -7.37 -11.03 8.57
C LEU A 145 -6.03 -11.12 7.83
N PHE A 146 -5.79 -10.18 6.93
CA PHE A 146 -4.55 -10.05 6.19
C PHE A 146 -3.37 -9.70 7.12
N GLU A 147 -3.51 -8.69 7.97
CA GLU A 147 -2.47 -8.31 8.94
C GLU A 147 -2.18 -9.44 9.93
N LYS A 148 -3.23 -10.14 10.36
CA LYS A 148 -3.10 -11.31 11.23
C LYS A 148 -2.29 -12.41 10.55
N GLN A 149 -2.63 -12.76 9.30
CA GLN A 149 -1.87 -13.75 8.52
C GLN A 149 -0.39 -13.35 8.40
N LEU A 150 -0.11 -12.08 8.09
CA LEU A 150 1.26 -11.59 7.95
C LEU A 150 2.04 -11.63 9.27
N LYS A 151 1.38 -11.31 10.39
CA LYS A 151 1.96 -11.33 11.73
C LYS A 151 2.22 -12.76 12.24
N ASP A 152 1.27 -13.66 12.01
CA ASP A 152 1.32 -15.04 12.48
C ASP A 152 2.30 -15.88 11.63
N HIS A 153 2.48 -15.51 10.36
CA HIS A 153 3.29 -16.25 9.39
C HIS A 153 4.23 -15.32 8.57
N PRO A 154 5.21 -14.67 9.21
CA PRO A 154 6.12 -13.75 8.54
C PRO A 154 7.14 -14.47 7.65
N ILE A 155 7.52 -13.84 6.53
CA ILE A 155 8.49 -14.39 5.57
C ILE A 155 9.91 -13.99 6.01
N LEU A 156 10.56 -14.87 6.78
CA LEU A 156 11.88 -14.57 7.36
C LEU A 156 13.04 -15.10 6.51
N ASN A 157 12.88 -16.28 5.92
CA ASN A 157 13.93 -16.94 5.15
C ASN A 157 14.20 -16.19 3.83
N ARG A 158 15.49 -16.00 3.51
CA ARG A 158 15.92 -15.41 2.23
C ARG A 158 15.40 -16.17 1.02
N TYR A 159 15.34 -17.51 1.09
CA TYR A 159 14.80 -18.34 0.01
C TYR A 159 13.32 -18.02 -0.25
N ASP A 160 12.49 -18.03 0.78
CA ASP A 160 11.05 -17.72 0.67
C ASP A 160 10.81 -16.30 0.12
N LYS A 161 11.65 -15.33 0.51
CA LYS A 161 11.62 -13.97 -0.05
C LYS A 161 11.98 -13.93 -1.52
N GLU A 162 12.96 -14.73 -1.95
CA GLU A 162 13.36 -14.86 -3.34
C GLU A 162 12.25 -15.49 -4.19
N ILE A 163 11.59 -16.53 -3.68
CA ILE A 163 10.43 -17.13 -4.35
C ILE A 163 9.32 -16.11 -4.53
N LEU A 164 8.92 -15.39 -3.47
CA LEU A 164 7.93 -14.31 -3.59
C LEU A 164 8.36 -13.27 -4.64
N ALA A 165 9.60 -12.78 -4.58
CA ALA A 165 10.08 -11.79 -5.53
C ALA A 165 10.04 -12.27 -7.00
N ARG A 166 10.41 -13.53 -7.26
CA ARG A 166 10.30 -14.15 -8.59
C ARG A 166 8.85 -14.30 -9.03
N MET A 167 7.95 -14.72 -8.14
CA MET A 167 6.51 -14.81 -8.45
C MET A 167 5.97 -13.46 -8.88
N LEU A 168 6.30 -12.39 -8.17
CA LEU A 168 5.84 -11.04 -8.51
C LEU A 168 6.34 -10.57 -9.88
N VAL A 169 7.61 -10.83 -10.17
CA VAL A 169 8.23 -10.51 -11.47
C VAL A 169 7.61 -11.33 -12.60
N GLU A 170 7.36 -12.62 -12.38
CA GLU A 170 6.74 -13.50 -13.39
C GLU A 170 5.27 -13.15 -13.66
N VAL A 171 4.49 -12.77 -12.63
CA VAL A 171 3.11 -12.29 -12.83
C VAL A 171 3.13 -11.01 -13.66
N ALA A 172 3.96 -10.04 -13.28
CA ALA A 172 3.99 -8.74 -13.95
C ALA A 172 4.60 -8.80 -15.37
N ASN A 173 5.37 -9.84 -15.70
CA ASN A 173 5.97 -10.04 -17.02
C ASN A 173 5.26 -11.15 -17.83
N VAL A 174 4.01 -11.50 -17.48
CA VAL A 174 3.27 -12.60 -18.12
C VAL A 174 3.01 -12.34 -19.61
N ASP A 175 2.89 -11.07 -20.01
CA ASP A 175 2.70 -10.62 -21.39
C ASP A 175 4.04 -10.47 -22.16
N GLY A 176 5.17 -10.68 -21.49
CA GLY A 176 6.51 -10.54 -22.04
C GLY A 176 7.09 -9.13 -22.00
N SER A 177 6.42 -8.16 -21.37
CA SER A 177 6.96 -6.82 -21.18
C SER A 177 6.62 -6.22 -19.82
N LEU A 178 7.65 -5.83 -19.07
CA LEU A 178 7.49 -5.11 -17.82
C LEU A 178 7.69 -3.60 -18.06
N GLY A 179 6.68 -2.79 -17.74
CA GLY A 179 6.76 -1.34 -17.86
C GLY A 179 7.64 -0.70 -16.78
N ASP A 180 8.22 0.47 -17.06
CA ASP A 180 9.08 1.19 -16.09
C ASP A 180 8.38 1.45 -14.75
N THR A 181 7.06 1.68 -14.76
CA THR A 181 6.27 1.91 -13.53
C THR A 181 6.16 0.65 -12.68
N GLU A 182 6.05 -0.51 -13.29
CA GLU A 182 5.96 -1.80 -12.59
C GLU A 182 7.33 -2.22 -12.05
N VAL A 183 8.39 -1.99 -12.83
CA VAL A 183 9.78 -2.15 -12.37
C VAL A 183 10.00 -1.32 -11.12
N ASP A 184 9.72 -0.01 -11.18
CA ASP A 184 9.90 0.90 -10.04
C ASP A 184 9.06 0.47 -8.83
N PHE A 185 7.81 0.04 -9.07
CA PHE A 185 6.92 -0.44 -8.02
C PHE A 185 7.47 -1.70 -7.35
N ILE A 186 7.88 -2.71 -8.12
CA ILE A 186 8.41 -3.97 -7.58
C ILE A 186 9.76 -3.73 -6.88
N GLU A 187 10.64 -2.92 -7.47
CA GLU A 187 11.91 -2.54 -6.85
C GLU A 187 11.72 -1.71 -5.58
N SER A 188 10.56 -1.07 -5.35
CA SER A 188 10.34 -0.30 -4.12
C SER A 188 10.36 -1.16 -2.85
N PHE A 189 10.04 -2.47 -2.95
CA PHE A 189 9.93 -3.36 -1.79
C PHE A 189 10.80 -4.64 -1.86
N ILE A 190 11.38 -4.99 -3.02
CA ILE A 190 12.36 -6.09 -3.08
C ILE A 190 13.64 -5.69 -2.34
N SER A 191 14.05 -6.51 -1.38
CA SER A 191 15.30 -6.31 -0.65
C SER A 191 16.53 -6.57 -1.53
N SER A 192 17.60 -5.78 -1.34
CA SER A 192 18.83 -5.87 -2.14
C SER A 192 19.57 -7.20 -2.01
N ASP A 193 19.32 -7.97 -0.94
CA ASP A 193 19.89 -9.30 -0.72
C ASP A 193 19.24 -10.40 -1.60
N VAL A 194 18.02 -10.14 -2.09
CA VAL A 194 17.32 -11.02 -3.05
C VAL A 194 17.76 -10.70 -4.48
N GLY A 195 17.92 -9.42 -4.82
CA GLY A 195 18.37 -8.96 -6.12
C GLY A 195 17.65 -7.69 -6.60
N ASN A 196 17.63 -7.50 -7.91
CA ASN A 196 16.84 -6.48 -8.60
C ASN A 196 15.96 -7.13 -9.68
N VAL A 197 14.97 -6.40 -10.18
CA VAL A 197 13.98 -6.95 -11.13
C VAL A 197 14.67 -7.51 -12.37
N LYS A 198 15.67 -6.81 -12.91
CA LYS A 198 16.44 -7.30 -14.07
C LYS A 198 17.11 -8.64 -13.80
N SER A 199 17.74 -8.82 -12.65
CA SER A 199 18.40 -10.07 -12.27
C SER A 199 17.41 -11.23 -12.09
N LEU A 200 16.18 -10.93 -11.64
CA LEU A 200 15.13 -11.92 -11.45
C LEU A 200 14.49 -12.34 -12.78
N LEU A 201 14.31 -11.40 -13.71
CA LEU A 201 13.81 -11.68 -15.08
C LEU A 201 14.70 -12.62 -15.89
N HIS A 202 16.01 -12.64 -15.62
CA HIS A 202 16.96 -13.53 -16.31
C HIS A 202 17.08 -14.91 -15.65
N LYS A 203 16.38 -15.16 -14.54
CA LYS A 203 16.34 -16.50 -13.94
C LYS A 203 15.40 -17.39 -14.72
N ASP A 204 15.59 -18.69 -14.58
CA ASP A 204 14.63 -19.66 -15.08
C ASP A 204 13.26 -19.43 -14.42
N PRO A 205 12.14 -19.76 -15.10
CA PRO A 205 10.82 -19.72 -14.49
C PRO A 205 10.78 -20.56 -13.22
N LEU A 206 10.01 -20.12 -12.23
CA LEU A 206 9.79 -20.87 -11.00
C LEU A 206 9.26 -22.27 -11.32
N SER A 207 9.94 -23.27 -10.77
CA SER A 207 9.53 -24.67 -10.88
C SER A 207 8.66 -25.09 -9.69
N GLU A 208 7.88 -26.16 -9.88
CA GLU A 208 7.07 -26.75 -8.81
C GLU A 208 7.93 -27.16 -7.62
N ILE A 209 9.09 -27.78 -7.89
CA ILE A 209 10.05 -28.21 -6.86
C ILE A 209 10.54 -27.02 -6.02
N GLU A 210 10.84 -25.87 -6.64
CA GLU A 210 11.24 -24.68 -5.88
C GLU A 210 10.11 -24.16 -4.99
N CYS A 211 8.87 -24.19 -5.47
CA CYS A 211 7.69 -23.81 -4.68
C CYS A 211 7.38 -24.83 -3.57
N GLU A 212 7.71 -26.11 -3.76
CA GLU A 212 7.58 -27.16 -2.75
C GLU A 212 8.49 -26.90 -1.55
N GLU A 213 9.74 -26.48 -1.81
CA GLU A 213 10.78 -26.18 -0.81
C GLU A 213 10.51 -24.92 0.02
N VAL A 214 9.51 -24.10 -0.37
CA VAL A 214 9.06 -22.97 0.44
C VAL A 214 8.58 -23.45 1.81
N SER A 215 8.96 -22.73 2.87
CA SER A 215 8.55 -23.07 4.24
C SER A 215 7.01 -23.19 4.34
N SER A 216 6.53 -24.34 4.82
CA SER A 216 5.08 -24.66 4.82
C SER A 216 4.21 -23.63 5.54
N SER A 217 4.75 -22.98 6.56
CA SER A 217 4.05 -21.94 7.34
C SER A 217 3.80 -20.65 6.56
N VAL A 218 4.55 -20.36 5.49
CA VAL A 218 4.48 -19.05 4.78
C VAL A 218 3.90 -19.14 3.38
N LYS A 219 3.63 -20.33 2.85
CA LYS A 219 3.07 -20.54 1.50
C LYS A 219 1.80 -19.72 1.26
N LYS A 220 0.88 -19.72 2.24
CA LYS A 220 -0.34 -18.91 2.23
C LYS A 220 -0.04 -17.41 2.21
N THR A 221 0.92 -16.97 3.01
CA THR A 221 1.34 -15.55 3.08
C THR A 221 1.94 -15.09 1.76
N ILE A 222 2.84 -15.88 1.16
CA ILE A 222 3.44 -15.60 -0.15
C ILE A 222 2.36 -15.46 -1.22
N TYR A 223 1.45 -16.44 -1.30
CA TYR A 223 0.37 -16.43 -2.27
C TYR A 223 -0.58 -15.24 -2.10
N MET A 224 -0.92 -14.91 -0.85
CA MET A 224 -1.73 -13.75 -0.50
C MET A 224 -1.05 -12.44 -0.93
N LEU A 225 0.26 -12.29 -0.69
CA LEU A 225 1.02 -11.10 -1.11
C LEU A 225 1.11 -10.96 -2.63
N ALA A 226 1.27 -12.07 -3.36
CA ALA A 226 1.26 -12.07 -4.82
C ALA A 226 -0.08 -11.56 -5.39
N TRP A 227 -1.19 -11.99 -4.80
CA TRP A 227 -2.52 -11.49 -5.17
C TRP A 227 -2.72 -10.01 -4.86
N VAL A 228 -2.24 -9.53 -3.72
CA VAL A 228 -2.35 -8.12 -3.36
C VAL A 228 -1.60 -7.22 -4.37
N VAL A 229 -0.41 -7.64 -4.81
CA VAL A 229 0.34 -6.91 -5.84
C VAL A 229 -0.42 -6.88 -7.16
N ALA A 230 -0.92 -8.01 -7.63
CA ALA A 230 -1.68 -8.09 -8.87
C ALA A 230 -3.01 -7.32 -8.84
N LEU A 231 -3.56 -7.05 -7.66
CA LEU A 231 -4.82 -6.33 -7.48
C LEU A 231 -4.63 -4.84 -7.19
N VAL A 232 -3.39 -4.34 -7.12
CA VAL A 232 -3.09 -2.99 -6.63
C VAL A 232 -3.73 -1.88 -7.48
N ASP A 233 -3.95 -2.17 -8.76
CA ASP A 233 -4.56 -1.28 -9.74
C ASP A 233 -6.05 -1.53 -9.96
N TYR A 234 -6.66 -2.41 -9.16
CA TYR A 234 -8.06 -2.85 -9.27
C TYR A 234 -8.41 -3.53 -10.60
N GLU A 235 -7.42 -3.77 -11.44
CA GLU A 235 -7.52 -4.50 -12.69
C GLU A 235 -6.57 -5.68 -12.60
N ILE A 236 -7.05 -6.86 -12.97
CA ILE A 236 -6.23 -8.07 -13.05
C ILE A 236 -6.49 -8.71 -14.41
N GLU A 237 -5.43 -8.92 -15.16
CA GLU A 237 -5.55 -9.51 -16.48
C GLU A 237 -5.80 -11.02 -16.38
N PRO A 238 -6.50 -11.63 -17.35
CA PRO A 238 -6.72 -13.08 -17.36
C PRO A 238 -5.43 -13.89 -17.27
N ALA A 239 -4.34 -13.42 -17.89
CA ALA A 239 -3.04 -14.09 -17.88
C ALA A 239 -2.37 -14.04 -16.50
N GLU A 240 -2.37 -12.88 -15.84
CA GLU A 240 -1.88 -12.74 -14.46
C GLU A 240 -2.65 -13.64 -13.49
N LYS A 241 -3.98 -13.66 -13.64
CA LYS A 241 -4.85 -14.52 -12.85
C LYS A 241 -4.55 -16.00 -13.07
N GLU A 242 -4.36 -16.43 -14.31
CA GLU A 242 -3.99 -17.81 -14.64
C GLU A 242 -2.64 -18.17 -14.02
N LYS A 243 -1.65 -17.28 -14.12
CA LYS A 243 -0.32 -17.45 -13.51
C LYS A 243 -0.39 -17.56 -11.99
N LEU A 244 -1.20 -16.74 -11.32
CA LEU A 244 -1.44 -16.85 -9.89
C LEU A 244 -2.11 -18.18 -9.52
N MET A 245 -3.09 -18.64 -10.29
CA MET A 245 -3.73 -19.93 -10.03
C MET A 245 -2.74 -21.11 -10.22
N GLU A 246 -1.84 -21.04 -11.19
CA GLU A 246 -0.72 -21.99 -11.36
C GLU A 246 0.15 -22.01 -10.09
N PHE A 247 0.54 -20.83 -9.60
CA PHE A 247 1.33 -20.71 -8.39
C PHE A 247 0.66 -21.27 -7.14
N ALA A 248 -0.66 -21.18 -7.02
CA ALA A 248 -1.39 -21.83 -5.93
C ALA A 248 -1.17 -23.35 -5.94
N SER A 249 -1.22 -23.96 -7.13
CA SER A 249 -0.95 -25.38 -7.33
C SER A 249 0.51 -25.72 -7.01
N MET A 250 1.46 -24.93 -7.50
CA MET A 250 2.89 -25.16 -7.27
C MET A 250 3.28 -25.04 -5.79
N LEU A 251 2.63 -24.14 -5.04
CA LEU A 251 2.81 -24.06 -3.59
C LEU A 251 2.14 -25.24 -2.86
N GLY A 252 1.27 -26.01 -3.52
CA GLY A 252 0.53 -27.11 -2.92
C GLY A 252 -0.66 -26.64 -2.08
N LEU A 253 -1.25 -25.49 -2.41
CA LEU A 253 -2.46 -24.99 -1.74
C LEU A 253 -3.69 -25.71 -2.29
N ASN A 254 -4.57 -26.17 -1.40
CA ASN A 254 -5.83 -26.77 -1.83
C ASN A 254 -6.85 -25.69 -2.25
N ASP A 255 -7.91 -26.10 -2.94
CA ASP A 255 -9.00 -25.24 -3.40
C ASP A 255 -9.57 -24.31 -2.33
N SER A 256 -9.74 -24.80 -1.09
CA SER A 256 -10.31 -24.01 0.00
C SER A 256 -9.34 -22.92 0.44
N GLU A 257 -8.07 -23.28 0.62
CA GLU A 257 -7.01 -22.35 1.01
C GLU A 257 -6.78 -21.29 -0.07
N THR A 258 -6.77 -21.71 -1.33
CA THR A 258 -6.64 -20.82 -2.48
C THR A 258 -7.77 -19.79 -2.51
N ARG A 259 -9.03 -20.21 -2.40
CA ARG A 259 -10.18 -19.29 -2.36
C ARG A 259 -10.13 -18.36 -1.16
N GLU A 260 -9.71 -18.86 0.00
CA GLU A 260 -9.57 -18.07 1.22
C GLU A 260 -8.51 -16.98 1.06
N MET A 261 -7.32 -17.30 0.55
CA MET A 261 -6.24 -16.33 0.36
C MET A 261 -6.59 -15.26 -0.69
N ILE A 262 -7.26 -15.66 -1.78
CA ILE A 262 -7.78 -14.70 -2.77
C ILE A 262 -8.77 -13.74 -2.11
N LYS A 263 -9.69 -14.27 -1.30
CA LYS A 263 -10.68 -13.47 -0.59
C LYS A 263 -10.04 -12.48 0.39
N ILE A 264 -9.07 -12.94 1.20
CA ILE A 264 -8.36 -12.08 2.15
C ILE A 264 -7.61 -10.96 1.41
N SER A 265 -6.95 -11.28 0.29
CA SER A 265 -6.21 -10.30 -0.52
C SER A 265 -7.13 -9.23 -1.10
N LYS A 266 -8.25 -9.64 -1.68
CA LYS A 266 -9.29 -8.74 -2.20
C LYS A 266 -9.89 -7.84 -1.12
N TYR A 267 -10.14 -8.40 0.07
CA TYR A 267 -10.65 -7.64 1.21
C TYR A 267 -9.63 -6.61 1.67
N TYR A 268 -8.35 -6.98 1.74
CA TYR A 268 -7.29 -6.04 2.10
C TYR A 268 -7.20 -4.86 1.12
N ILE A 269 -7.26 -5.11 -0.19
CA ILE A 269 -7.28 -4.04 -1.21
C ILE A 269 -8.50 -3.12 -1.04
N LEU A 270 -9.67 -3.71 -0.79
CA LEU A 270 -10.88 -2.94 -0.56
C LEU A 270 -10.81 -2.11 0.73
N GLU A 271 -10.28 -2.67 1.82
CA GLU A 271 -10.10 -1.99 3.11
C GLU A 271 -9.17 -0.78 2.98
N ASN A 272 -8.06 -0.89 2.24
CA ASN A 272 -7.13 0.23 2.01
C ASN A 272 -7.71 1.31 1.08
N ALA A 273 -8.73 0.97 0.28
CA ALA A 273 -9.49 1.93 -0.50
C ALA A 273 -10.50 2.73 0.35
N MET A 274 -10.88 2.22 1.52
CA MET A 274 -11.92 2.84 2.36
C MET A 274 -11.38 4.07 3.07
N ASN A 275 -12.13 5.17 2.95
CA ASN A 275 -11.92 6.39 3.71
C ASN A 275 -13.28 6.92 4.22
N GLU A 276 -13.26 7.91 5.11
CA GLU A 276 -14.46 8.49 5.71
C GLU A 276 -15.45 9.07 4.67
N ASP A 277 -14.94 9.45 3.49
CA ASP A 277 -15.72 10.05 2.41
C ASP A 277 -16.26 9.01 1.40
N LEU A 278 -15.86 7.74 1.49
CA LEU A 278 -16.22 6.72 0.50
C LEU A 278 -17.73 6.47 0.52
N ASN A 279 -18.41 6.82 -0.57
CA ASN A 279 -19.84 6.62 -0.67
C ASN A 279 -20.18 5.18 -1.14
N ARG A 280 -21.44 4.76 -0.96
CA ARG A 280 -21.87 3.39 -1.32
C ARG A 280 -21.74 3.08 -2.81
N SER A 281 -21.84 4.09 -3.68
CA SER A 281 -21.69 3.91 -5.13
C SER A 281 -20.25 3.57 -5.48
N GLU A 282 -19.29 4.30 -4.90
CA GLU A 282 -17.85 4.07 -5.07
C GLU A 282 -17.43 2.71 -4.53
N LEU A 283 -17.95 2.31 -3.36
CA LEU A 283 -17.73 0.97 -2.81
C LEU A 283 -18.20 -0.13 -3.78
N THR A 284 -19.36 0.08 -4.42
CA THR A 284 -19.94 -0.87 -5.38
C THR A 284 -19.09 -0.96 -6.66
N GLU A 285 -18.55 0.16 -7.13
CA GLU A 285 -17.64 0.20 -8.28
C GLU A 285 -16.33 -0.54 -7.98
N LEU A 286 -15.70 -0.27 -6.83
CA LEU A 286 -14.48 -0.96 -6.39
C LEU A 286 -14.72 -2.47 -6.21
N ALA A 287 -15.86 -2.86 -5.63
CA ALA A 287 -16.24 -4.26 -5.48
C ALA A 287 -16.35 -4.97 -6.83
N LYS A 288 -16.92 -4.30 -7.84
CA LYS A 288 -17.03 -4.83 -9.19
C LYS A 288 -15.67 -5.06 -9.83
N CYS A 289 -14.76 -4.09 -9.71
CA CYS A 289 -13.38 -4.21 -10.20
C CYS A 289 -12.65 -5.40 -9.56
N LEU A 290 -12.78 -5.55 -8.24
CA LEU A 290 -12.19 -6.67 -7.50
C LEU A 290 -12.94 -8.01 -7.67
N GLN A 291 -14.03 -8.03 -8.44
CA GLN A 291 -14.91 -9.19 -8.60
C GLN A 291 -15.37 -9.76 -7.24
N ILE A 292 -15.81 -8.87 -6.35
CA ILE A 292 -16.40 -9.16 -5.04
C ILE A 292 -17.90 -8.82 -5.13
N THR A 293 -18.75 -9.58 -4.45
CA THR A 293 -20.18 -9.26 -4.41
C THR A 293 -20.47 -7.99 -3.59
N ASN A 294 -21.56 -7.29 -3.91
CA ASN A 294 -21.96 -6.10 -3.13
C ASN A 294 -22.16 -6.42 -1.65
N GLU A 295 -22.74 -7.59 -1.33
CA GLU A 295 -22.92 -8.03 0.05
C GLU A 295 -21.58 -8.23 0.77
N GLU A 296 -20.58 -8.78 0.10
CA GLU A 296 -19.24 -8.96 0.67
C GLU A 296 -18.52 -7.61 0.86
N ALA A 297 -18.68 -6.68 -0.07
CA ALA A 297 -18.14 -5.33 0.05
C ALA A 297 -18.78 -4.57 1.23
N GLU A 298 -20.10 -4.68 1.43
CA GLU A 298 -20.78 -4.12 2.60
C GLU A 298 -20.31 -4.77 3.91
N ARG A 299 -20.13 -6.10 3.93
CA ARG A 299 -19.56 -6.79 5.10
C ARG A 299 -18.15 -6.31 5.41
N CYS A 300 -17.32 -6.12 4.39
CA CYS A 300 -15.98 -5.56 4.52
C CYS A 300 -16.04 -4.15 5.13
N LEU A 301 -16.94 -3.28 4.65
CA LEU A 301 -17.14 -1.94 5.20
C LEU A 301 -17.59 -1.97 6.67
N ILE A 302 -18.51 -2.87 7.03
CA ILE A 302 -18.97 -3.03 8.42
C ILE A 302 -17.82 -3.52 9.31
N GLN A 303 -17.00 -4.46 8.85
CA GLN A 303 -15.83 -4.93 9.59
C GLN A 303 -14.80 -3.83 9.77
N TYR A 304 -14.54 -3.03 8.73
CA TYR A 304 -13.67 -1.86 8.78
C TYR A 304 -14.15 -0.84 9.83
N LYS A 305 -15.43 -0.47 9.79
CA LYS A 305 -16.02 0.47 10.76
C LYS A 305 -16.03 -0.04 12.20
N LYS A 306 -16.02 -1.35 12.43
CA LYS A 306 -15.92 -1.94 13.77
C LYS A 306 -14.50 -1.85 14.36
N ARG A 307 -13.49 -1.59 13.53
CA ARG A 307 -12.08 -1.47 13.95
C ARG A 307 -11.64 -0.03 14.23
N LEU A 308 -12.38 0.95 13.71
CA LEU A 308 -12.24 2.37 14.04
C LEU A 308 -12.87 2.64 15.42
#